data_AF-A0A925T4J4-F1
#
_entry.id   AF-A0A925T4J4-F1
#
_cell.length_a   1.000
_cell.length_b   1.000
_cell.length_c   1.000
_cell.angle_alpha   90.00
_cell.angle_beta   90.00
_cell.angle_gamma   90.00
#
_symmetry.space_group_name_H-M   'P 1'
#
loop_
_entity.id
_entity.type
_entity.pdbx_description
1 polymer ?
#
loop_
_entity_poly.entity_id
_entity_poly.type
_entity_poly.pdbx_seq_one_letter_code
_entity_poly.pdbx_strand_id
1 'polypeptide(L)'
;MKSTYEPAEVSAPDLAKLAIEAHGGLERWKRFTRLSVHGINGGLLWGAKGKAGVLDDVTITVDLRDEKASHWPFGSPDRRSRFEPGRAALESAKGEVLRKLLLKNTQLSKAAHPILHGRWPFH
;
A
#
# COMPACT_ATOMS: atom_id res chain seq x y z
N MET A 1 14.58 -9.04 -50.73
CA MET A 1 15.35 -8.86 -49.49
C MET A 1 14.51 -9.39 -48.33
N LYS A 2 14.82 -10.57 -47.77
CA LYS A 2 14.11 -11.08 -46.59
C LYS A 2 14.83 -10.55 -45.35
N SER A 3 14.09 -9.91 -44.45
CA SER A 3 14.61 -9.41 -43.18
C SER A 3 14.99 -10.59 -42.28
N THR A 4 16.26 -10.65 -41.87
CA THR A 4 16.80 -11.65 -40.93
C THR A 4 16.62 -11.17 -39.49
N TYR A 5 15.39 -10.79 -39.12
CA TYR A 5 15.07 -10.49 -37.73
C TYR A 5 14.58 -11.75 -37.04
N GLU A 6 15.46 -12.35 -36.26
CA GLU A 6 15.17 -13.46 -35.36
C GLU A 6 15.07 -12.85 -33.96
N PRO A 7 13.87 -12.67 -33.39
CA PRO A 7 13.75 -12.08 -32.06
C PRO A 7 14.42 -13.00 -31.06
N ALA A 8 15.27 -12.45 -30.19
CA ALA A 8 15.74 -13.17 -29.03
C ALA A 8 14.52 -13.65 -28.23
N GLU A 9 14.41 -14.96 -27.98
CA GLU A 9 13.42 -15.48 -27.04
C GLU A 9 13.72 -14.90 -25.65
N VAL A 10 12.91 -13.94 -25.21
CA VAL A 10 12.96 -13.40 -23.85
C VAL A 10 12.13 -14.30 -22.96
N SER A 11 12.79 -14.97 -22.02
CA SER A 11 12.10 -15.80 -21.03
C SER A 11 11.44 -14.95 -19.94
N ALA A 12 10.42 -15.46 -19.26
CA ALA A 12 9.79 -14.76 -18.14
C ALA A 12 10.78 -14.38 -17.00
N PRO A 13 11.77 -15.24 -16.64
CA PRO A 13 12.85 -14.84 -15.74
C PRO A 13 13.67 -13.63 -16.22
N ASP A 14 13.95 -13.53 -17.52
CA ASP A 14 14.73 -12.42 -18.09
C ASP A 14 13.94 -11.11 -18.04
N LEU A 15 12.63 -11.16 -18.32
CA LEU A 15 11.75 -10.00 -18.21
C LEU A 15 11.60 -9.53 -16.75
N ALA A 16 11.46 -10.46 -15.80
CA ALA A 16 11.37 -10.11 -14.38
C ALA A 16 12.66 -9.45 -13.89
N LYS A 17 13.81 -9.98 -14.27
CA LYS A 17 15.12 -9.39 -13.97
C LYS A 17 15.25 -7.99 -14.57
N LEU A 18 14.90 -7.82 -15.84
CA LEU A 18 14.92 -6.52 -16.51
C LEU A 18 14.04 -5.49 -15.77
N ALA A 19 12.82 -5.88 -15.40
CA ALA A 19 11.89 -5.01 -14.68
C ALA A 19 12.46 -4.60 -13.31
N ILE A 20 13.04 -5.53 -12.55
CA ILE A 20 13.64 -5.24 -11.23
C ILE A 20 14.81 -4.26 -11.38
N GLU A 21 15.71 -4.50 -12.34
CA GLU A 21 16.87 -3.65 -12.57
C GLU A 21 16.48 -2.25 -13.06
N ALA A 22 15.48 -2.14 -13.95
CA ALA A 22 14.94 -0.85 -14.39
C ALA A 22 14.35 -0.01 -13.24
N HIS A 23 13.91 -0.66 -12.16
CA HIS A 23 13.40 -0.01 -10.95
C HIS A 23 14.44 0.08 -9.82
N GLY A 24 15.73 0.02 -10.16
CA GLY A 24 16.83 0.31 -9.23
C GLY A 24 17.53 -0.91 -8.64
N GLY A 25 17.12 -2.13 -9.03
CA GLY A 25 17.83 -3.36 -8.72
C GLY A 25 17.62 -3.89 -7.30
N LEU A 26 17.65 -5.22 -7.15
CA LEU A 26 17.28 -5.89 -5.90
C LEU A 26 18.19 -5.50 -4.73
N GLU A 27 19.48 -5.33 -4.97
CA GLU A 27 20.45 -4.94 -3.92
C GLU A 27 20.18 -3.55 -3.34
N ARG A 28 19.59 -2.64 -4.12
CA ARG A 28 19.13 -1.34 -3.62
C ARG A 28 17.88 -1.49 -2.78
N TRP A 29 16.89 -2.24 -3.27
CA TRP A 29 15.66 -2.53 -2.54
C TRP A 29 15.93 -3.17 -1.18
N LYS A 30 16.87 -4.12 -1.11
CA LYS A 30 17.32 -4.78 0.12
C LYS A 30 18.00 -3.86 1.13
N ARG A 31 18.25 -2.58 0.85
CA ARG A 31 18.76 -1.63 1.85
C ARG A 31 17.66 -0.85 2.57
N PHE A 32 16.43 -0.87 2.05
CA PHE A 32 15.32 -0.16 2.66
C PHE A 32 14.52 -1.06 3.60
N THR A 33 13.97 -0.45 4.64
CA THR A 33 13.07 -1.11 5.61
C THR A 33 11.69 -0.47 5.61
N ARG A 34 11.56 0.74 5.06
CA ARG A 34 10.33 1.52 5.09
C ARG A 34 10.19 2.37 3.83
N LEU A 35 8.97 2.45 3.34
CA LEU A 35 8.54 3.39 2.30
C LEU A 35 7.57 4.40 2.94
N SER A 36 7.71 5.67 2.59
CA SER A 36 6.75 6.72 2.95
C SER A 36 6.33 7.48 1.70
N VAL A 37 5.02 7.61 1.48
CA VAL A 37 4.44 8.29 0.32
C VAL A 37 3.46 9.33 0.84
N HIS A 38 3.65 10.58 0.40
CA HIS A 38 2.63 11.62 0.56
C HIS A 38 1.72 11.59 -0.67
N GLY A 39 0.41 11.50 -0.45
CA GLY A 39 -0.59 11.38 -1.49
C GLY A 39 -1.75 12.33 -1.25
N ILE A 40 -2.24 12.90 -2.34
CA ILE A 40 -3.43 13.75 -2.35
C ILE A 40 -4.50 13.02 -3.18
N ASN A 41 -5.59 12.64 -2.55
CA ASN A 41 -6.71 11.94 -3.18
C ASN A 41 -7.94 12.85 -3.20
N GLY A 42 -8.71 12.84 -4.30
CA GLY A 42 -9.86 13.72 -4.41
C GLY A 42 -10.63 13.55 -5.71
N GLY A 43 -11.45 14.55 -6.02
CA GLY A 43 -12.35 14.55 -7.17
C GLY A 43 -13.58 13.66 -6.98
N LEU A 44 -14.46 13.68 -7.99
CA LEU A 44 -15.77 13.03 -7.93
C LEU A 44 -15.67 11.52 -7.62
N LEU A 45 -14.67 10.84 -8.18
CA LEU A 45 -14.47 9.41 -7.95
C LEU A 45 -14.18 9.08 -6.48
N TRP A 46 -13.42 9.92 -5.78
CA TRP A 46 -13.08 9.69 -4.37
C TRP A 46 -14.29 9.88 -3.46
N GLY A 47 -15.09 10.93 -3.73
CA GLY A 47 -16.38 11.15 -3.09
C GLY A 47 -17.36 10.01 -3.35
N ALA A 48 -17.46 9.53 -4.59
CA ALA A 48 -18.32 8.41 -4.98
C ALA A 48 -17.94 7.08 -4.28
N LYS A 49 -16.68 6.92 -3.85
CA LYS A 49 -16.23 5.79 -3.03
C LYS A 49 -16.62 5.93 -1.54
N GLY A 50 -17.30 7.01 -1.14
CA GLY A 50 -17.64 7.31 0.25
C GLY A 50 -16.41 7.63 1.09
N LYS A 51 -15.39 8.25 0.49
CA LYS A 51 -14.09 8.55 1.12
C LYS A 51 -13.76 10.02 1.21
N ALA A 52 -14.70 10.91 0.88
CA ALA A 52 -14.52 12.34 1.08
C ALA A 52 -14.13 12.63 2.55
N GLY A 53 -13.05 13.38 2.75
CA GLY A 53 -12.48 13.71 4.06
C GLY A 53 -11.59 12.61 4.65
N VAL A 54 -11.41 11.48 3.98
CA VAL A 54 -10.59 10.35 4.47
C VAL A 54 -9.54 10.01 3.43
N LEU A 55 -8.27 10.16 3.82
CA LEU A 55 -7.09 10.03 2.95
C LEU A 55 -7.00 11.08 1.83
N ASP A 56 -7.72 12.20 1.93
CA ASP A 56 -7.68 13.27 0.92
C ASP A 56 -6.31 13.93 0.83
N ASP A 57 -5.62 14.04 1.97
CA ASP A 57 -4.22 14.39 2.11
C ASP A 57 -3.64 13.45 3.17
N VAL A 58 -2.73 12.57 2.77
CA VAL A 58 -2.28 11.45 3.60
C VAL A 58 -0.81 11.16 3.39
N THR A 59 -0.13 10.84 4.49
CA THR A 59 1.13 10.09 4.45
C THR A 59 0.85 8.62 4.71
N ILE A 60 1.23 7.80 3.74
CA ILE A 60 1.20 6.34 3.81
C ILE A 60 2.59 5.86 4.15
N THR A 61 2.72 5.05 5.20
CA THR A 61 3.97 4.42 5.57
C THR A 61 3.79 2.90 5.50
N VAL A 62 4.71 2.25 4.80
CA VAL A 62 4.72 0.79 4.62
C VAL A 62 6.05 0.24 5.09
N ASP A 63 6.00 -0.82 5.88
CA ASP A 63 7.19 -1.62 6.20
C ASP A 63 7.49 -2.56 5.03
N LEU A 64 8.76 -2.61 4.61
CA LEU A 64 9.19 -3.39 3.46
C LEU A 64 9.69 -4.79 3.85
N ARG A 65 9.67 -5.13 5.15
CA ARG A 65 10.14 -6.40 5.72
C ARG A 65 9.02 -7.18 6.38
N ASP A 66 8.14 -6.47 7.05
CA ASP A 66 6.94 -7.02 7.66
C ASP A 66 5.69 -6.54 6.92
N GLU A 67 4.61 -7.30 6.99
CA GLU A 67 3.31 -6.90 6.46
C GLU A 67 2.66 -5.82 7.35
N LYS A 68 3.23 -4.61 7.38
CA LYS A 68 2.74 -3.49 8.20
C LYS A 68 2.52 -2.24 7.35
N ALA A 69 1.40 -1.56 7.59
CA ALA A 69 1.10 -0.28 6.94
C ALA A 69 0.34 0.67 7.86
N SER A 70 0.51 1.97 7.63
CA SER A 70 -0.22 3.02 8.35
C SER A 70 -0.52 4.21 7.48
N HIS A 71 -1.61 4.90 7.79
CA HIS A 71 -2.01 6.15 7.14
C HIS A 71 -2.21 7.22 8.21
N TRP A 72 -1.66 8.41 7.99
CA TRP A 72 -1.90 9.56 8.83
C TRP A 72 -1.88 10.86 8.00
N PRO A 73 -2.84 11.77 8.18
CA PRO A 73 -4.03 11.65 9.02
C PRO A 73 -5.07 10.63 8.47
N PHE A 74 -5.92 10.10 9.34
CA PHE A 74 -6.96 9.11 8.96
C PHE A 74 -8.35 9.57 9.42
N GLY A 75 -9.04 10.30 8.54
CA GLY A 75 -10.37 10.90 8.80
C GLY A 75 -10.36 12.09 9.77
N SER A 76 -9.33 12.20 10.61
CA SER A 76 -9.02 13.41 11.39
C SER A 76 -7.52 13.50 11.69
N PRO A 77 -7.00 14.70 12.01
CA PRO A 77 -5.57 14.92 12.28
C PRO A 77 -5.02 14.13 13.47
N ASP A 78 -5.86 13.82 14.45
CA ASP A 78 -5.52 13.10 15.67
C ASP A 78 -5.61 11.58 15.51
N ARG A 79 -5.86 11.06 14.31
CA ARG A 79 -6.07 9.62 14.07
C ARG A 79 -5.14 9.04 13.02
N ARG A 80 -4.70 7.80 13.27
CA ARG A 80 -3.84 7.00 12.40
C ARG A 80 -4.44 5.62 12.22
N SER A 81 -4.42 5.08 11.00
CA SER A 81 -4.69 3.66 10.81
C SER A 81 -3.43 2.83 11.03
N ARG A 82 -3.59 1.60 11.52
CA ARG A 82 -2.53 0.59 11.58
C ARG A 82 -3.05 -0.72 11.06
N PHE A 83 -2.24 -1.33 10.21
CA PHE A 83 -2.42 -2.69 9.74
C PHE A 83 -1.16 -3.48 10.03
N GLU A 84 -1.34 -4.70 10.53
CA GLU A 84 -0.30 -5.70 10.79
C GLU A 84 -0.93 -7.10 10.69
N PRO A 85 -0.14 -8.18 10.62
CA PRO A 85 -0.70 -9.53 10.50
C PRO A 85 -1.71 -9.82 11.61
N GLY A 86 -2.92 -10.19 11.20
CA GLY A 86 -4.00 -10.55 12.12
C GLY A 86 -4.71 -9.38 12.81
N ARG A 87 -4.36 -8.11 12.52
CA ARG A 87 -4.98 -6.96 13.18
C ARG A 87 -5.04 -5.70 12.29
N ALA A 88 -6.17 -5.02 12.38
CA ALA A 88 -6.28 -3.61 11.99
C ALA A 88 -6.66 -2.78 13.23
N ALA A 89 -6.18 -1.55 13.31
CA ALA A 89 -6.50 -0.63 14.39
C ALA A 89 -6.64 0.81 13.91
N LEU A 90 -7.47 1.55 14.63
CA LEU A 90 -7.48 3.00 14.63
C LEU A 90 -6.78 3.46 15.90
N GLU A 91 -5.72 4.22 15.75
CA GLU A 91 -4.92 4.76 16.84
C GLU A 91 -5.06 6.28 16.91
N SER A 92 -4.90 6.84 18.10
CA SER A 92 -4.67 8.27 18.25
C SER A 92 -3.26 8.64 17.74
N ALA A 93 -3.02 9.94 17.51
CA ALA A 93 -1.69 10.44 17.16
C ALA A 93 -0.62 10.13 18.25
N LYS A 94 -1.05 9.85 19.48
CA LYS A 94 -0.19 9.44 20.60
C LYS A 94 0.04 7.93 20.67
N GLY A 95 -0.53 7.14 19.77
CA GLY A 95 -0.39 5.68 19.71
C GLY A 95 -1.38 4.90 20.58
N GLU A 96 -2.39 5.57 21.16
CA GLU A 96 -3.45 4.88 21.90
C GLU A 96 -4.38 4.17 20.94
N VAL A 97 -4.74 2.91 21.23
CA VAL A 97 -5.67 2.14 20.40
C VAL A 97 -7.11 2.57 20.69
N LEU A 98 -7.68 3.37 19.78
CA LEU A 98 -9.07 3.83 19.87
C LEU A 98 -10.06 2.72 19.48
N ARG A 99 -9.71 1.94 18.44
CA ARG A 99 -10.49 0.77 17.98
C ARG A 99 -9.55 -0.29 17.41
N LYS A 100 -9.95 -1.56 17.51
CA LYS A 100 -9.21 -2.69 16.93
C LYS A 100 -10.16 -3.71 16.32
N LEU A 101 -9.71 -4.36 15.25
CA LEU A 101 -10.34 -5.52 14.64
C LEU A 101 -9.30 -6.63 14.50
N LEU A 102 -9.63 -7.83 14.98
CA LEU A 102 -8.84 -9.03 14.73
C LEU A 102 -9.23 -9.61 13.37
N LEU A 103 -8.23 -9.90 12.55
CA LEU A 103 -8.38 -10.38 11.19
C LEU A 103 -8.09 -11.88 11.14
N LYS A 104 -8.98 -12.65 10.51
CA LYS A 104 -8.69 -14.05 10.12
C LYS A 104 -7.97 -14.05 8.76
N ASN A 105 -7.24 -15.11 8.44
CA ASN A 105 -6.41 -15.20 7.21
C ASN A 105 -7.15 -14.83 5.91
N THR A 106 -8.47 -15.08 5.82
CA THR A 106 -9.32 -14.71 4.67
C THR A 106 -9.59 -13.21 4.50
N GLN A 107 -9.25 -12.39 5.51
CA GLN A 107 -9.40 -10.93 5.51
C GLN A 107 -8.06 -10.21 5.22
N LEU A 108 -6.93 -10.94 5.20
CA LEU A 108 -5.60 -10.37 4.94
C LEU A 108 -5.50 -9.81 3.52
N SER A 109 -5.96 -10.53 2.50
CA SER A 109 -5.96 -10.04 1.11
C SER A 109 -6.85 -8.81 0.90
N LYS A 110 -7.90 -8.64 1.72
CA LYS A 110 -8.83 -7.49 1.67
C LYS A 110 -8.31 -6.29 2.45
N ALA A 111 -7.62 -6.52 3.56
CA ALA A 111 -7.00 -5.47 4.38
C ALA A 111 -5.65 -4.98 3.81
N ALA A 112 -4.93 -5.85 3.08
CA ALA A 112 -3.70 -5.54 2.35
C ALA A 112 -3.92 -4.82 1.00
N HIS A 113 -5.17 -4.57 0.59
CA HIS A 113 -5.53 -3.69 -0.53
C HIS A 113 -6.07 -2.34 -0.02
N PRO A 114 -5.23 -1.48 0.60
CA PRO A 114 -5.72 -0.29 1.28
C PRO A 114 -6.22 0.82 0.32
N ILE A 115 -5.98 0.71 -0.99
CA ILE A 115 -6.23 1.82 -1.94
C ILE A 115 -7.52 1.66 -2.75
N LEU A 116 -8.06 0.44 -2.93
CA LEU A 116 -9.13 0.20 -3.91
C LEU A 116 -10.46 -0.29 -3.33
N HIS A 117 -10.45 -1.13 -2.29
CA HIS A 117 -11.68 -1.65 -1.69
C HIS A 117 -11.86 -1.07 -0.29
N GLY A 118 -12.29 0.20 -0.26
CA GLY A 118 -12.42 1.06 0.92
C GLY A 118 -13.41 0.59 1.98
N ARG A 119 -13.17 -0.56 2.59
CA ARG A 119 -13.96 -1.06 3.72
C ARG A 119 -13.04 -1.30 4.91
N TRP A 120 -12.52 -0.20 5.45
CA TRP A 120 -11.96 -0.23 6.79
C TRP A 120 -13.13 -0.46 7.77
N PRO A 121 -12.99 -1.35 8.76
CA PRO A 121 -14.06 -1.70 9.70
C PRO A 121 -14.40 -0.59 10.71
N PHE A 122 -13.86 0.62 10.51
CA PHE A 122 -13.90 1.73 11.46
C PHE A 122 -14.61 2.97 10.88
N HIS A 123 -15.38 2.80 9.81
CA HIS A 123 -16.27 3.84 9.27
C HIS A 123 -17.59 3.85 10.04
#